data_AF-A0A918CC56-F1
#
_entry.id   AF-A0A918CC56-F1
#
_cell.length_a   1.000
_cell.length_b   1.000
_cell.length_c   1.000
_cell.angle_alpha   90.00
_cell.angle_beta   90.00
_cell.angle_gamma   90.00
#
_symmetry.space_group_name_H-M   'P 1'
#
loop_
_entity.id
_entity.type
_entity.pdbx_description
1 polymer ?
#
loop_
_entity_poly.entity_id
_entity_poly.type
_entity_poly.pdbx_seq_one_letter_code
_entity_poly.pdbx_strand_id
1 'polypeptide(L)' 'MIEVDQEERRDAARAAVRRLSQEVVEAYPTVEALPVLRSLVRSHLSADLQSVLPEDEQDALLTHSLRNALTVRWLRTTE' A
#
# COMPACT_ATOMS: atom_id res chain seq x y z
N MET A 1 -2.66 -23.57 21.30
CA MET A 1 -3.19 -22.87 20.13
C MET A 1 -2.71 -21.44 20.22
N ILE A 2 -1.96 -20.95 19.24
CA ILE A 2 -1.57 -19.54 19.22
C ILE A 2 -2.79 -18.79 18.67
N GLU A 3 -3.53 -18.13 19.55
CA GLU A 3 -4.48 -17.09 19.18
C GLU A 3 -3.62 -15.91 18.71
N VAL A 4 -3.33 -15.83 17.41
CA VAL A 4 -2.69 -14.66 16.82
C VAL A 4 -3.72 -13.54 16.91
N ASP A 5 -3.37 -12.46 17.59
CA ASP A 5 -4.25 -11.31 17.76
C ASP A 5 -4.61 -10.75 16.38
N GLN A 6 -5.91 -10.64 16.10
CA GLN A 6 -6.40 -10.10 14.84
C GLN A 6 -5.95 -8.64 14.64
N GLU A 7 -5.67 -7.92 15.72
CA GLU A 7 -5.11 -6.58 15.68
C GLU A 7 -3.66 -6.58 15.17
N GLU A 8 -2.82 -7.49 15.65
CA GLU A 8 -1.44 -7.65 15.15
C GLU A 8 -1.41 -8.01 13.66
N ARG A 9 -2.32 -8.87 13.20
CA ARG A 9 -2.43 -9.21 11.77
C ARG A 9 -2.83 -8.01 10.92
N ARG A 10 -3.75 -7.18 11.41
CA ARG A 10 -4.17 -5.95 10.72
C ARG A 10 -3.05 -4.93 10.64
N ASP A 11 -2.29 -4.75 11.72
CA ASP A 11 -1.16 -3.83 11.71
C ASP A 11 -0.03 -4.31 10.79
N ALA A 12 0.25 -5.62 10.79
CA ALA A 12 1.15 -6.21 9.80
C ALA A 12 0.65 -5.99 8.37
N ALA A 13 -0.66 -6.13 8.13
CA ALA A 13 -1.26 -5.88 6.84
C ALA A 13 -1.13 -4.42 6.40
N ARG A 14 -1.35 -3.48 7.34
CA ARG A 14 -1.19 -2.06 7.08
C ARG A 14 0.25 -1.70 6.74
N ALA A 15 1.21 -2.29 7.44
CA ALA A 15 2.64 -2.09 7.17
C ALA A 15 3.03 -2.64 5.79
N ALA A 16 2.53 -3.83 5.42
CA ALA A 16 2.77 -4.44 4.12
C ALA A 16 2.24 -3.58 2.97
N VAL A 17 1.01 -3.07 3.07
CA VAL A 17 0.40 -2.18 2.06
C VAL A 17 1.22 -0.89 1.89
N ARG A 18 1.71 -0.30 2.99
CA ARG A 18 2.56 0.90 2.93
C ARG A 18 3.86 0.63 2.18
N ARG A 19 4.52 -0.48 2.50
CA ARG A 19 5.78 -0.90 1.86
C ARG A 19 5.57 -1.17 0.37
N LEU A 20 4.57 -1.95 0.00
CA LEU A 20 4.22 -2.23 -1.40
C LEU A 20 3.90 -0.95 -2.18
N SER A 21 3.21 0.01 -1.55
CA SER A 21 2.91 1.30 -2.18
C SER A 21 4.18 2.10 -2.50
N GLN A 22 5.18 2.07 -1.62
CA GLN A 22 6.48 2.71 -1.87
C GLN A 22 7.23 2.01 -2.99
N GLU A 23 7.34 0.68 -2.91
CA GLU A 23 8.03 -0.14 -3.93
C GLU A 23 7.44 0.08 -5.33
N VAL A 24 6.10 0.13 -5.46
CA VAL A 24 5.43 0.39 -6.74
C VAL A 24 5.71 1.82 -7.24
N VAL A 25 5.67 2.83 -6.38
CA VAL A 25 5.98 4.22 -6.79
C VAL A 25 7.44 4.37 -7.23
N GLU A 26 8.37 3.64 -6.62
CA GLU A 26 9.78 3.62 -7.00
C GLU A 26 10.02 2.81 -8.29
N ALA A 27 9.35 1.67 -8.46
CA ALA A 27 9.47 0.81 -9.64
C ALA A 27 8.86 1.41 -10.91
N TYR A 28 7.84 2.27 -10.76
CA TYR A 28 7.14 2.91 -11.87
C TYR A 28 7.29 4.45 -11.80
N PRO A 29 8.50 4.98 -12.05
CA PRO A 29 8.78 6.41 -11.89
C PRO A 29 7.96 7.31 -12.82
N THR A 30 7.58 6.81 -13.99
CA THR A 30 6.79 7.53 -15.01
C THR A 30 5.29 7.50 -14.77
N VAL A 31 4.81 6.69 -13.81
CA VAL A 31 3.39 6.58 -13.50
C VAL A 31 3.08 7.50 -12.32
N GLU A 32 2.23 8.50 -12.57
CA GLU A 32 1.79 9.46 -11.54
C GLU A 32 0.28 9.33 -11.25
N ALA A 33 -0.45 8.60 -12.09
CA ALA A 33 -1.88 8.40 -11.92
C ALA A 33 -2.17 7.45 -10.75
N LEU A 34 -2.70 8.00 -9.65
CA LEU A 34 -3.13 7.26 -8.47
C LEU A 34 -4.00 6.02 -8.78
N PRO A 35 -4.99 6.06 -9.70
CA PRO A 35 -5.77 4.87 -10.03
C PRO A 35 -4.95 3.73 -10.62
N VAL A 36 -3.92 4.05 -11.43
CA VAL A 36 -3.04 3.05 -12.06
C VAL A 36 -2.14 2.41 -11.02
N LEU A 37 -1.48 3.23 -10.19
CA LEU A 37 -0.65 2.74 -9.08
C LEU A 37 -1.45 1.90 -8.09
N ARG A 38 -2.71 2.28 -7.82
CA ARG A 38 -3.62 1.51 -6.96
C ARG A 38 -3.92 0.13 -7.55
N SER A 39 -4.17 0.04 -8.85
CA SER A 39 -4.37 -1.25 -9.52
C SER A 39 -3.11 -2.12 -9.47
N LEU A 40 -1.93 -1.52 -9.65
CA LEU A 40 -0.66 -2.23 -9.55
C LEU A 40 -0.45 -2.79 -8.13
N VAL A 41 -0.58 -1.96 -7.10
CA VAL A 41 -0.45 -2.45 -5.71
C VAL A 41 -1.48 -3.52 -5.39
N ARG A 42 -2.75 -3.36 -5.81
CA ARG A 42 -3.78 -4.39 -5.64
C ARG A 42 -3.39 -5.73 -6.28
N SER A 43 -2.78 -5.70 -7.46
CA SER A 43 -2.31 -6.92 -8.15
C SER A 43 -1.16 -7.63 -7.43
N HIS A 44 -0.42 -6.91 -6.58
CA HIS A 44 0.70 -7.44 -5.78
C HIS A 44 0.30 -7.81 -4.35
N LEU A 45 -0.91 -7.48 -3.89
CA LEU A 45 -1.40 -7.89 -2.57
C LEU A 45 -1.73 -9.38 -2.56
N SER A 46 -1.20 -10.11 -1.58
CA SER A 46 -1.54 -11.53 -1.38
C SER A 46 -3.00 -11.69 -0.95
N ALA A 47 -3.62 -12.84 -1.28
CA ALA A 47 -4.97 -13.16 -0.84
C ALA A 47 -5.11 -13.14 0.69
N ASP A 48 -4.06 -13.53 1.41
CA ASP A 48 -4.02 -13.47 2.88
C ASP A 48 -4.15 -12.02 3.38
N LEU A 49 -3.41 -11.08 2.79
CA LEU A 49 -3.52 -9.65 3.14
C LEU A 49 -4.91 -9.09 2.83
N GLN A 50 -5.49 -9.49 1.71
CA GLN A 50 -6.83 -9.07 1.31
C GLN A 50 -7.92 -9.61 2.24
N SER A 51 -7.70 -10.77 2.87
CA SER A 51 -8.65 -11.35 3.83
C SER A 51 -8.61 -10.72 5.23
N VAL A 52 -7.52 -10.01 5.56
CA VAL A 52 -7.30 -9.43 6.90
C VAL A 52 -7.93 -8.05 7.05
N LEU A 53 -7.97 -7.26 5.97
CA LEU A 53 -8.53 -5.91 5.95
C LEU A 53 -9.82 -5.87 5.11
N PRO A 54 -10.89 -5.18 5.54
CA PRO A 54 -12.04 -4.86 4.70
C PRO A 54 -11.64 -4.10 3.42
N GLU A 55 -12.37 -4.29 2.32
CA GLU A 55 -12.02 -3.68 1.03
C GLU A 55 -11.97 -2.15 1.08
N ASP A 56 -12.86 -1.52 1.85
CA ASP A 56 -12.92 -0.08 2.09
C ASP A 56 -11.71 0.43 2.89
N GLU A 57 -11.27 -0.32 3.90
CA GLU A 57 -10.04 -0.01 4.66
C GLU A 57 -8.80 -0.15 3.77
N GLN A 58 -8.75 -1.17 2.92
CA GLN A 58 -7.70 -1.34 1.93
C GLN A 58 -7.65 -0.17 0.95
N ASP A 59 -8.80 0.25 0.41
CA ASP A 59 -8.87 1.34 -0.56
C ASP A 59 -8.44 2.69 0.04
N ALA A 60 -8.87 2.98 1.26
CA ALA A 60 -8.43 4.16 2.00
C ALA A 60 -6.92 4.11 2.23
N LEU A 61 -6.40 2.98 2.74
CA LEU A 61 -4.99 2.82 3.05
C LEU A 61 -4.11 2.92 1.79
N LEU A 62 -4.52 2.30 0.68
CA LEU A 62 -3.83 2.38 -0.60
C LEU A 62 -3.77 3.82 -1.10
N THR A 63 -4.90 4.52 -1.06
CA THR A 63 -5.00 5.91 -1.51
C THR A 63 -4.05 6.81 -0.71
N HIS A 64 -4.06 6.69 0.62
CA HIS A 64 -3.18 7.49 1.48
C HIS A 64 -1.70 7.12 1.31
N SER A 65 -1.38 5.82 1.27
CA SER A 65 0.00 5.32 1.16
C SER A 65 0.63 5.72 -0.17
N LEU A 66 -0.09 5.55 -1.29
CA LEU A 66 0.38 5.94 -2.62
C LEU A 66 0.56 7.46 -2.74
N ARG A 67 -0.39 8.24 -2.22
CA ARG A 67 -0.27 9.69 -2.21
C ARG A 67 0.95 10.14 -1.42
N ASN A 68 1.16 9.57 -0.23
CA ASN A 68 2.33 9.87 0.58
C ASN A 68 3.65 9.48 -0.11
N ALA A 69 3.71 8.29 -0.72
CA ALA A 69 4.89 7.83 -1.46
C ALA A 69 5.22 8.74 -2.65
N LEU A 70 4.21 9.16 -3.42
CA LEU A 70 4.38 10.13 -4.51
C LEU A 70 4.87 11.48 -4.01
N THR A 71 4.30 12.00 -2.91
CA THR A 71 4.74 13.26 -2.29
C THR A 71 6.21 13.18 -1.87
N VAL A 72 6.61 12.10 -1.20
CA VAL A 72 8.01 11.91 -0.76
C VAL A 72 8.95 11.82 -1.96
N ARG A 73 8.57 11.07 -3.01
CA ARG A 73 9.36 11.00 -4.25
C ARG A 73 9.52 12.38 -4.88
N TRP A 74 8.42 13.12 -5.01
CA TRP A 74 8.43 14.47 -5.60
C TRP A 74 9.40 15.40 -4.86
N LEU A 75 9.34 15.42 -3.52
CA LEU A 75 10.26 16.20 -2.68
C LEU A 75 11.74 15.85 -2.96
N ARG A 76 12.07 14.56 -3.09
CA ARG A 76 13.44 14.10 -3.40
C ARG A 76 13.90 14.46 -4.81
N THR A 77 13.00 14.54 -5.79
CA THR A 77 13.35 14.92 -7.17
C THR A 77 13.49 16.42 -7.38
N THR A 78 12.99 17.25 -6.47
CA THR A 78 13.07 18.71 -6.55
C THR A 78 14.23 19.33 -5.75
N GLU A 79 14.96 18.51 -4.98
CA GLU A 79 16.21 18.88 -4.29
C GLU A 79 17.43 18.75 -5.24
#